data_AF-A0A932LVL6-F1
#
_entry.id   AF-A0A932LVL6-F1
#
_cell.length_a   1.000
_cell.length_b   1.000
_cell.length_c   1.000
_cell.angle_alpha   90.00
_cell.angle_beta   90.00
_cell.angle_gamma   90.00
#
_symmetry.space_group_name_H-M   'P 1'
#
loop_
_entity.id
_entity.type
_entity.pdbx_description
1 polymer ?
#
loop_
_entity_poly.entity_id
_entity_poly.type
_entity_poly.pdbx_seq_one_letter_code
_entity_poly.pdbx_strand_id
1 'polypeptide(L)'
;MEEKKVRRIFTPEQKFEILKDIERCATIKEGLEKHQIHYSMYGKWKRQLAVGVRASLRNSKPLKSPDTKRLEAENRKLKEVVLNQSLVISELKKEMSLD
;
A
#
# COMPACT_ATOMS: atom_id res chain seq x y z
N MET A 1 18.14 28.64 -24.23
CA MET A 1 17.95 27.67 -23.13
C MET A 1 16.62 26.99 -23.37
N GLU A 2 16.61 25.69 -23.60
CA GLU A 2 15.38 24.97 -23.91
C GLU A 2 14.62 24.70 -22.61
N GLU A 3 13.43 25.29 -22.47
CA GLU A 3 12.58 25.10 -21.29
C GLU A 3 12.19 23.62 -21.18
N LYS A 4 12.70 22.97 -20.14
CA LYS A 4 12.42 21.57 -19.85
C LYS A 4 10.93 21.44 -19.52
N LYS A 5 10.10 21.00 -20.48
CA LYS A 5 8.66 20.81 -20.28
C LYS A 5 8.40 20.01 -19.01
N VAL A 6 7.73 20.63 -18.04
CA VAL A 6 7.33 19.99 -16.79
C VAL A 6 6.41 18.82 -17.15
N ARG A 7 6.81 17.60 -16.76
CA ARG A 7 6.00 16.41 -16.99
C ARG A 7 4.74 16.50 -16.14
N ARG A 8 3.57 16.41 -16.78
CA ARG A 8 2.27 16.38 -16.08
C ARG A 8 2.20 15.14 -15.18
N ILE A 9 2.01 15.34 -13.87
CA ILE A 9 1.86 14.27 -12.87
C ILE A 9 0.42 14.32 -12.35
N PHE A 10 -0.26 13.17 -12.34
CA PHE A 10 -1.60 13.04 -11.79
C PHE A 10 -1.56 12.32 -10.45
N THR A 11 -2.27 12.85 -9.46
CA THR A 11 -2.51 12.14 -8.20
C THR A 11 -3.43 10.93 -8.42
N PRO A 12 -3.45 9.95 -7.50
CA PRO A 12 -4.39 8.83 -7.59
C PRO A 12 -5.86 9.27 -7.69
N GLU A 13 -6.25 10.30 -6.95
CA GLU A 13 -7.61 10.85 -6.92
C GLU A 13 -7.95 11.50 -8.25
N GLN A 14 -7.03 12.29 -8.82
CA GLN A 14 -7.21 12.88 -10.15
C GLN A 14 -7.40 11.80 -11.21
N LYS A 15 -6.61 10.72 -11.18
CA LYS A 15 -6.76 9.60 -12.12
C LYS A 15 -8.15 8.98 -12.02
N PHE A 16 -8.65 8.80 -10.80
CA PHE A 16 -9.97 8.22 -10.57
C PHE A 16 -11.10 9.11 -11.09
N GLU A 17 -11.06 10.41 -10.81
CA GLU A 17 -12.06 11.36 -11.32
C GLU A 17 -12.03 11.45 -12.85
N ILE A 18 -10.84 11.46 -13.46
CA ILE A 18 -10.69 11.42 -14.92
C ILE A 18 -11.30 10.14 -15.50
N LEU A 19 -11.05 8.97 -14.90
CA LEU A 19 -11.64 7.71 -15.35
C LEU A 19 -13.18 7.78 -15.31
N LYS A 20 -13.75 8.28 -14.21
CA LYS A 20 -15.20 8.43 -14.05
C LYS A 20 -15.80 9.40 -15.06
N ASP A 21 -15.16 10.52 -15.31
CA ASP A 21 -15.65 11.52 -16.26
C ASP A 21 -15.63 10.98 -17.70
N ILE A 22 -14.57 10.26 -18.09
CA ILE A 22 -14.49 9.58 -19.39
C ILE A 22 -15.60 8.54 -19.56
N GLU A 23 -15.94 7.80 -18.50
CA GLU A 23 -17.02 6.82 -18.52
C GLU A 23 -18.42 7.45 -18.59
N ARG A 24 -18.57 8.74 -18.25
CA ARG A 24 -19.82 9.49 -18.38
C ARG A 24 -20.00 10.15 -19.76
N CYS A 25 -18.93 10.36 -20.51
CA CYS A 25 -18.99 10.90 -21.86
C CYS A 25 -19.72 9.94 -22.82
N ALA A 26 -20.30 10.47 -23.89
CA ALA A 26 -20.99 9.66 -24.90
C ALA A 26 -20.03 8.69 -25.61
N THR A 27 -18.77 9.10 -25.76
CA THR A 27 -17.70 8.24 -26.29
C THR A 27 -16.43 8.38 -25.48
N ILE A 28 -15.63 7.31 -25.43
CA ILE A 28 -14.30 7.34 -24.78
C ILE A 28 -13.41 8.42 -25.43
N LYS A 29 -13.49 8.57 -26.76
CA LYS A 29 -12.67 9.55 -27.52
C LYS A 29 -12.89 10.98 -27.02
N GLU A 30 -14.14 11.36 -26.78
CA GLU A 30 -14.51 12.67 -26.24
C GLU A 30 -13.86 12.91 -24.87
N GLY A 31 -13.95 11.93 -23.96
CA GLY A 31 -13.34 12.03 -22.65
C GLY A 31 -11.80 12.08 -22.68
N LEU A 32 -11.17 11.33 -23.59
CA LEU A 32 -9.71 11.36 -23.78
C LEU A 32 -9.23 12.73 -24.26
N GLU A 33 -9.97 13.35 -25.17
CA GLU A 33 -9.69 14.70 -25.68
C GLU A 33 -9.87 15.75 -24.58
N LYS A 34 -10.97 15.69 -23.81
CA LYS A 34 -11.27 16.60 -22.70
C LYS A 34 -10.14 16.64 -21.66
N HIS A 35 -9.57 15.48 -21.33
CA HIS A 35 -8.49 15.37 -20.34
C HIS A 35 -7.08 15.42 -20.91
N GLN A 36 -6.95 15.46 -22.25
CA GLN A 36 -5.67 15.40 -22.96
C GLN A 36 -4.85 14.18 -22.52
N ILE A 37 -5.48 13.00 -22.53
CA ILE A 37 -4.83 11.73 -22.16
C ILE A 37 -4.89 10.72 -23.31
N HIS A 38 -3.80 9.96 -23.48
CA HIS A 38 -3.77 8.89 -24.48
C HIS A 38 -4.59 7.67 -24.04
N TYR A 39 -5.18 6.97 -25.02
CA TYR A 39 -5.93 5.74 -24.78
C TYR A 39 -5.13 4.67 -24.00
N SER A 40 -3.82 4.54 -24.28
CA SER A 40 -2.94 3.61 -23.55
C SER A 40 -2.84 3.92 -22.05
N MET A 41 -2.83 5.21 -21.69
CA MET A 41 -2.79 5.68 -20.31
C MET A 41 -4.13 5.42 -19.61
N TYR A 42 -5.25 5.74 -20.27
CA TYR A 42 -6.59 5.38 -19.80
C TYR A 42 -6.72 3.87 -19.54
N GLY A 43 -6.34 3.04 -20.51
CA GLY A 43 -6.41 1.58 -20.39
C GLY A 43 -5.53 1.05 -19.25
N LYS A 44 -4.35 1.63 -19.04
CA LYS A 44 -3.49 1.30 -17.89
C LYS A 44 -4.18 1.63 -16.57
N TRP A 45 -4.71 2.84 -16.41
CA TRP A 45 -5.37 3.25 -15.16
C TRP A 45 -6.63 2.45 -14.88
N LYS A 46 -7.43 2.15 -15.91
CA LYS A 46 -8.62 1.29 -15.79
C LYS A 46 -8.28 -0.10 -15.27
N ARG A 47 -7.21 -0.72 -15.80
CA ARG A 47 -6.71 -2.02 -15.30
C ARG A 47 -6.22 -1.93 -13.86
N GLN A 48 -5.47 -0.89 -13.52
CA GLN A 48 -4.97 -0.68 -12.15
C GLN A 48 -6.12 -0.52 -11.15
N LEU A 49 -7.15 0.26 -11.49
CA LEU A 49 -8.34 0.42 -10.66
C LEU A 49 -9.07 -0.92 -10.46
N ALA A 50 -9.29 -1.67 -11.54
CA ALA A 50 -9.96 -2.97 -11.46
C ALA A 50 -9.20 -3.98 -10.58
N VAL A 51 -7.86 -4.01 -10.65
CA VAL A 51 -7.03 -4.86 -9.78
C VAL A 51 -7.12 -4.39 -8.33
N GLY A 52 -7.01 -3.08 -8.08
CA GLY A 52 -7.09 -2.51 -6.74
C GLY A 52 -8.43 -2.79 -6.07
N VAL A 53 -9.54 -2.60 -6.78
CA VAL A 53 -10.90 -2.90 -6.28
C VAL A 53 -11.08 -4.39 -5.98
N ARG A 54 -10.59 -5.29 -6.85
CA ARG A 54 -10.66 -6.74 -6.59
C ARG A 54 -9.84 -7.14 -5.37
N ALA A 55 -8.69 -6.51 -5.16
CA ALA A 55 -7.85 -6.77 -4.01
C ALA A 55 -8.49 -6.24 -2.70
N SER A 56 -9.11 -5.06 -2.74
CA SER A 56 -9.73 -4.44 -1.56
C SER A 56 -11.06 -5.06 -1.16
N LEU A 57 -11.86 -5.51 -2.13
CA LEU A 57 -13.15 -6.17 -1.90
C LEU A 57 -13.04 -7.68 -1.71
N ARG A 58 -11.82 -8.21 -1.53
CA ARG A 58 -11.61 -9.63 -1.30
C ARG A 58 -12.04 -10.01 0.12
N ASN A 59 -12.92 -10.99 0.25
CA ASN A 59 -13.37 -11.52 1.55
C ASN A 59 -12.26 -12.26 2.34
N SER A 60 -11.07 -12.42 1.77
CA SER A 60 -9.92 -13.04 2.43
C SER A 60 -9.00 -11.99 3.02
N LYS A 61 -8.35 -12.28 4.15
CA LYS A 61 -7.31 -11.43 4.74
C LYS A 61 -6.28 -10.99 3.68
N PRO A 62 -5.82 -9.72 3.70
CA PRO A 62 -4.78 -9.25 2.80
C PRO A 62 -3.58 -10.20 2.83
N LEU A 63 -3.01 -10.49 1.66
CA LEU A 63 -1.82 -11.31 1.57
C LEU A 63 -0.66 -10.53 2.21
N LYS A 64 -0.35 -10.82 3.48
CA LYS A 64 0.85 -10.29 4.13
C LYS A 64 2.07 -10.74 3.33
N SER A 65 3.01 -9.83 3.08
CA SER A 65 4.26 -10.20 2.42
C SER A 65 5.02 -11.26 3.24
N PRO A 66 5.81 -12.12 2.59
CA PRO A 66 6.65 -13.09 3.29
C PRO A 66 7.54 -12.43 4.35
N ASP A 67 8.09 -11.25 4.04
CA ASP A 67 8.95 -10.50 4.96
C ASP A 67 8.20 -10.02 6.20
N THR A 68 6.96 -9.51 6.05
CA THR A 68 6.15 -9.11 7.20
C THR A 68 5.86 -10.31 8.11
N LYS A 69 5.55 -11.48 7.54
CA LYS A 69 5.34 -12.70 8.33
C LYS A 69 6.61 -13.13 9.06
N ARG A 70 7.77 -13.08 8.39
CA ARG A 70 9.07 -13.42 8.98
C ARG A 70 9.41 -12.49 10.15
N LEU A 71 9.25 -11.18 9.95
CA LEU A 71 9.48 -10.17 10.99
C LEU A 71 8.53 -10.31 12.17
N GLU A 72 7.25 -10.61 11.94
CA GLU A 72 6.27 -10.88 13.01
C GLU A 72 6.66 -12.11 13.84
N ALA A 73 7.16 -13.17 13.20
CA ALA A 73 7.64 -14.38 13.88
C ALA A 73 8.90 -14.09 14.71
N GLU A 74 9.86 -13.36 14.15
CA GLU A 74 11.08 -12.94 14.84
C GLU A 74 10.77 -12.04 16.04
N ASN A 75 9.86 -11.08 15.87
CA ASN A 75 9.41 -10.20 16.96
C ASN A 75 8.73 -10.99 18.10
N ARG A 76 7.94 -12.02 17.75
CA ARG A 76 7.34 -12.92 18.75
C ARG A 76 8.42 -13.66 19.55
N LYS A 77 9.41 -14.22 18.88
CA LYS A 77 10.54 -14.91 19.52
C LYS A 77 11.36 -13.97 20.41
N LEU A 78 11.63 -12.76 19.95
CA LEU A 78 12.34 -11.75 20.74
C LEU A 78 11.57 -11.36 22.00
N LYS A 79 10.24 -11.18 21.90
CA LYS A 79 9.39 -10.90 23.07
C LYS A 79 9.42 -12.03 24.10
N GLU A 80 9.41 -13.27 23.65
CA GLU A 80 9.51 -14.45 24.53
C GLU A 80 10.88 -14.49 25.24
N VAL A 81 11.97 -14.26 24.51
CA VAL A 81 13.32 -14.19 25.09
C VAL A 81 13.43 -13.07 26.12
N VAL A 82 12.92 -11.87 25.81
CA VAL A 82 12.94 -10.73 26.73
C VAL A 82 12.13 -11.03 27.99
N LEU A 83 10.97 -11.66 27.86
CA LEU A 83 10.15 -12.06 29.01
C LEU A 83 10.91 -13.05 29.89
N ASN A 84 11.49 -14.10 29.29
CA ASN A 84 12.25 -15.11 30.03
C ASN A 84 13.47 -14.51 30.75
N GLN A 85 14.22 -13.63 30.08
CA GLN A 85 15.33 -12.92 30.70
C GLN A 85 14.86 -12.04 31.86
N SER A 86 13.74 -11.34 31.69
CA SER A 86 13.17 -10.48 32.73
C SER A 86 12.79 -11.29 33.97
N LEU A 87 12.18 -12.48 33.79
CA LEU A 87 11.84 -13.39 34.89
C LEU A 87 13.10 -13.88 35.63
N VAL A 88 14.12 -14.34 34.90
CA VAL A 88 15.40 -14.78 35.50
C VAL A 88 16.08 -13.65 36.26
N ILE A 89 16.09 -12.44 35.71
CA ILE A 89 16.66 -11.26 36.39
C ILE A 89 15.90 -10.96 37.69
N SER A 90 14.57 -11.01 37.66
CA SER A 90 13.75 -10.81 38.86
C SER A 90 14.01 -11.86 39.94
N GLU A 91 14.14 -13.13 39.55
CA GLU A 91 14.47 -14.23 40.47
C GLU A 91 15.86 -14.04 41.11
N LEU A 92 16.87 -13.72 40.30
CA LEU A 92 18.23 -13.47 40.79
C LEU A 92 18.30 -12.26 41.74
N LYS A 93 17.60 -11.17 41.42
CA LYS A 93 17.54 -9.99 42.30
C LYS A 93 16.97 -10.34 43.67
N LYS A 94 15.90 -11.14 43.69
CA LYS A 94 15.29 -11.64 44.93
C LYS A 94 16.24 -12.51 45.73
N GLU A 95 16.96 -13.44 45.09
CA GLU A 95 17.96 -14.30 45.75
C GLU A 95 19.12 -13.49 46.35
N MET A 96 19.55 -12.45 45.65
CA MET A 96 20.65 -11.58 46.10
C MET A 96 20.19 -10.49 47.08
N SER A 97 18.90 -10.43 47.44
CA SER A 97 18.33 -9.36 48.27
C SER A 97 18.60 -7.96 47.70
N LEU A 98 18.62 -7.86 46.37
CA LEU A 98 18.83 -6.62 45.60
C LEU A 98 17.52 -5.94 45.20
N ASP A 99 16.40 -6.39 45.79
CA ASP A 99 15.07 -5.81 45.62
C ASP A 99 14.84 -4.60 46.54
#